data_AF-M6G6F0-F1
#
_entry.id   AF-M6G6F0-F1
#
_cell.length_a   1.000
_cell.length_b   1.000
_cell.length_c   1.000
_cell.angle_alpha   90.00
_cell.angle_beta   90.00
_cell.angle_gamma   90.00
#
_symmetry.space_group_name_H-M   'P 1'
#
loop_
_entity.id
_entity.type
_entity.pdbx_description
1 polymer ?
#
loop_
_entity_poly.entity_id
_entity_poly.type
_entity_poly.pdbx_seq_one_letter_code
_entity_poly.pdbx_strand_id
1 'polypeptide(L)'
;MEDPFLKIQKEDPKLIKFKVGLGGETLLNENLNNVHSAELHYLPSAPAVSELDLLKKAGTRFGILFQNNSSPRYKGMASDCRISEKPPLNVGVKGFGTSVWKILMADYIEIYLGSI
;
A
#
# COMPACT_ATOMS: atom_id res chain seq x y z
N MET A 1 5.61 1.33 -19.88
CA MET A 1 5.82 -0.05 -19.41
C MET A 1 5.32 -0.05 -17.98
N GLU A 2 4.18 -0.68 -17.71
CA GLU A 2 3.69 -0.82 -16.32
C GLU A 2 4.68 -1.70 -15.56
N ASP A 3 5.09 -1.27 -14.36
CA ASP A 3 5.99 -2.05 -13.51
C ASP A 3 5.23 -3.30 -13.02
N PRO A 4 5.65 -4.52 -13.38
CA PRO A 4 4.88 -5.72 -13.07
C PRO A 4 4.92 -6.07 -11.57
N PHE A 5 5.74 -5.38 -10.77
CA PHE A 5 5.95 -5.68 -9.35
C PHE A 5 5.14 -4.76 -8.43
N LEU A 6 4.93 -3.51 -8.83
CA LEU A 6 4.32 -2.46 -8.02
C LEU A 6 3.36 -1.64 -8.85
N LYS A 7 2.09 -1.64 -8.45
CA LYS A 7 1.09 -0.75 -9.03
C LYS A 7 0.51 0.14 -7.94
N ILE A 8 0.61 1.45 -8.13
CA ILE A 8 0.01 2.44 -7.23
C ILE A 8 -1.17 3.08 -7.97
N GLN A 9 -2.34 3.09 -7.33
CA GLN A 9 -3.56 3.66 -7.92
C GLN A 9 -4.34 4.45 -6.88
N LYS A 10 -5.02 5.49 -7.33
CA LYS A 10 -5.93 6.27 -6.49
C LYS A 10 -7.12 5.39 -6.09
N GLU A 11 -7.53 5.50 -4.83
CA GLU A 11 -8.63 4.72 -4.27
C GLU A 11 -9.77 5.61 -3.79
N ASP A 12 -10.95 5.01 -3.58
CA ASP A 12 -12.10 5.74 -3.02
C ASP A 12 -11.83 6.09 -1.54
N PRO A 13 -11.82 7.38 -1.16
CA PRO A 13 -11.64 7.80 0.23
C PRO A 13 -12.61 7.15 1.21
N LYS A 14 -13.80 6.72 0.76
CA LYS A 14 -14.81 6.03 1.57
C LYS A 14 -14.33 4.68 2.10
N LEU A 15 -13.27 4.09 1.53
CA LEU A 15 -12.67 2.85 2.04
C LEU A 15 -11.93 3.05 3.37
N ILE A 16 -11.61 4.30 3.74
CA ILE A 16 -11.05 4.61 5.04
C ILE A 16 -12.19 4.75 6.05
N LYS A 17 -12.24 3.82 7.01
CA LYS A 17 -13.19 3.89 8.13
C LYS A 17 -12.79 5.08 9.00
N PHE A 18 -13.66 6.09 9.06
CA PHE A 18 -13.54 7.24 9.94
C PHE A 18 -13.54 6.79 11.41
N LYS A 19 -12.71 7.40 12.26
CA LYS A 19 -12.88 7.32 13.72
C LYS A 19 -13.78 8.49 14.13
N VAL A 20 -14.93 8.15 14.70
CA VAL A 20 -15.81 9.12 15.37
C VAL A 20 -15.33 9.23 16.82
N GLY A 21 -14.98 10.43 17.24
CA GLY A 21 -14.62 10.74 18.61
C GLY A 21 -15.82 10.63 19.56
N LEU A 22 -15.55 10.60 20.86
CA LEU A 22 -16.57 10.41 21.90
C LEU A 22 -17.63 11.52 21.93
N GLY A 23 -17.36 12.69 21.32
CA GLY A 23 -18.29 13.82 21.18
C GLY A 23 -18.96 13.97 19.82
N GLY A 24 -18.86 12.99 18.92
CA GLY A 24 -19.35 13.11 17.53
C GLY A 24 -18.40 13.85 16.58
N GLU A 25 -17.22 14.21 17.08
CA GLU A 25 -16.14 14.80 16.28
C GLU A 25 -15.66 13.76 15.25
N THR A 26 -15.58 14.16 13.99
CA THR A 26 -15.01 13.30 12.95
C THR A 26 -13.65 13.87 12.61
N LEU A 27 -12.57 13.15 12.95
CA LEU A 27 -11.22 13.54 12.51
C LEU A 27 -11.11 13.27 11.01
N LEU A 28 -11.34 14.31 10.22
CA LEU A 28 -11.05 14.36 8.80
C LEU A 28 -9.57 14.74 8.66
N ASN A 29 -8.72 13.77 8.34
CA ASN A 29 -7.38 14.10 7.86
C ASN A 29 -7.56 14.77 6.49
N GLU A 30 -7.15 16.03 6.31
CA GLU A 30 -7.32 16.78 5.05
C GLU A 30 -6.69 16.06 3.85
N ASN A 31 -5.74 15.14 4.11
CA ASN A 31 -5.12 14.27 3.12
C ASN A 31 -5.97 13.08 2.65
N LEU A 32 -7.20 12.90 3.13
CA LEU A 32 -8.14 11.87 2.65
C LEU A 32 -8.50 12.02 1.16
N ASN A 33 -8.16 13.14 0.51
CA ASN A 33 -8.29 13.28 -0.94
C ASN A 33 -7.21 12.52 -1.74
N ASN A 34 -6.14 12.09 -1.06
CA ASN A 34 -4.97 11.39 -1.62
C ASN A 34 -4.85 9.96 -1.08
N VAL A 35 -5.99 9.28 -0.95
CA VAL A 35 -6.02 7.86 -0.64
C VAL A 35 -5.60 7.06 -1.88
N HIS A 36 -4.61 6.20 -1.69
CA HIS A 36 -4.08 5.32 -2.74
C HIS A 36 -4.04 3.88 -2.24
N SER A 37 -3.99 2.93 -3.16
CA SER A 37 -3.57 1.57 -2.87
C SER A 37 -2.31 1.23 -3.65
N ALA A 38 -1.38 0.54 -2.98
CA ALA A 38 -0.28 -0.16 -3.62
C ALA A 38 -0.64 -1.65 -3.72
N GLU A 39 -0.53 -2.19 -4.92
CA GLU A 39 -0.58 -3.62 -5.21
C GLU A 39 0.87 -4.11 -5.33
N LEU A 40 1.26 -5.01 -4.42
CA LEU A 40 2.55 -5.66 -4.40
C LEU A 40 2.39 -7.09 -4.91
N HIS A 41 3.06 -7.38 -6.01
CA HIS A 41 3.10 -8.71 -6.59
C HIS A 41 4.31 -9.44 -6.03
N TYR A 42 4.08 -10.50 -5.26
CA TYR A 42 5.15 -11.35 -4.74
C TYR A 42 4.87 -12.82 -5.02
N LEU A 43 5.95 -13.60 -5.18
CA LEU A 43 5.84 -15.05 -5.09
C LEU A 43 5.43 -15.44 -3.66
N PRO A 44 4.57 -16.45 -3.46
CA PRO A 44 4.20 -16.92 -2.12
C PRO A 44 5.39 -17.32 -1.23
N SER A 45 6.52 -17.71 -1.86
CA SER A 45 7.76 -18.09 -1.19
C SER A 45 8.72 -16.93 -0.91
N ALA A 46 8.39 -15.69 -1.29
CA ALA A 46 9.27 -14.55 -1.08
C ALA A 46 9.39 -14.23 0.41
N PRO A 47 10.60 -13.92 0.94
CA PRO A 47 10.78 -13.60 2.37
C PRO A 47 9.86 -12.47 2.87
N ALA A 48 9.63 -11.45 2.02
CA ALA A 48 8.76 -10.32 2.30
C ALA A 48 7.30 -10.72 2.62
N VAL A 49 6.82 -11.86 2.11
CA VAL A 49 5.46 -12.36 2.39
C VAL A 49 5.26 -12.60 3.89
N SER A 50 6.29 -13.07 4.59
CA SER A 50 6.21 -13.33 6.03
C SER A 50 6.04 -12.03 6.83
N GLU A 51 6.74 -10.98 6.42
CA GLU A 51 6.62 -9.65 7.04
C GLU A 51 5.25 -9.02 6.78
N LEU A 52 4.74 -9.11 5.54
CA LEU A 52 3.39 -8.68 5.20
C LEU A 52 2.33 -9.43 6.01
N ASP A 53 2.51 -10.73 6.22
CA ASP A 53 1.63 -11.52 7.06
C ASP A 53 1.62 -11.06 8.51
N LEU A 54 2.78 -10.72 9.06
CA LEU A 54 2.90 -10.17 10.41
C LEU A 54 2.22 -8.80 10.51
N LEU A 55 2.45 -7.90 9.56
CA LEU A 55 1.81 -6.59 9.52
C LEU A 55 0.27 -6.71 9.42
N LYS A 56 -0.24 -7.65 8.63
CA LYS A 56 -1.69 -7.89 8.52
C LYS A 56 -2.27 -8.43 9.82
N LYS A 57 -1.58 -9.38 10.46
CA LYS A 57 -2.00 -9.97 11.74
C LYS A 57 -1.96 -8.95 12.88
N ALA A 58 -0.94 -8.11 12.92
CA ALA A 58 -0.80 -7.07 13.94
C ALA A 58 -1.89 -5.99 13.83
N GLY A 59 -2.49 -5.81 12.65
CA GLY A 59 -3.53 -4.80 12.40
C GLY A 59 -3.09 -3.36 12.67
N THR A 60 -1.78 -3.15 12.83
CA THR A 60 -1.17 -1.88 13.21
C THR A 60 -0.85 -1.09 11.96
N ARG A 61 -0.97 0.25 12.05
CA ARG A 61 -0.60 1.15 10.96
C ARG A 61 0.92 1.20 10.83
N PHE A 62 1.41 1.30 9.61
CA PHE A 62 2.84 1.38 9.31
C PHE A 62 3.11 2.42 8.23
N GLY A 63 4.36 2.89 8.17
CA GLY A 63 4.84 3.73 7.08
C GLY A 63 5.47 2.90 5.96
N ILE A 64 5.40 3.38 4.73
CA ILE A 64 6.05 2.77 3.57
C ILE A 64 6.80 3.82 2.74
N LEU A 65 7.90 3.39 2.12
CA LEU A 65 8.75 4.20 1.26
C LEU A 65 9.03 3.42 -0.02
N PHE A 66 8.56 3.93 -1.15
CA PHE A 66 8.89 3.43 -2.48
C PHE A 66 10.00 4.29 -3.08
N GLN A 67 11.01 3.64 -3.66
CA GLN A 67 12.11 4.34 -4.32
C GLN A 67 12.40 3.67 -5.66
N ASN A 68 12.25 4.43 -6.74
CA ASN A 68 12.79 4.05 -8.03
C ASN A 68 14.05 4.86 -8.30
N ASN A 69 15.18 4.17 -8.33
CA ASN A 69 16.48 4.78 -8.61
C ASN A 69 16.78 4.85 -10.13
N SER A 70 15.96 4.20 -10.95
CA SER A 70 16.03 4.24 -12.41
C SER A 70 15.19 5.38 -12.98
N SER A 71 15.48 5.83 -14.21
CA SER A 71 14.73 6.91 -14.85
C SER A 71 13.33 6.45 -15.31
N PRO A 72 12.23 7.17 -14.99
CA PRO A 72 12.19 8.39 -14.18
C PRO A 72 12.37 8.06 -12.69
N ARG A 73 13.33 8.75 -12.06
CA ARG A 73 13.62 8.57 -10.64
C ARG A 73 12.45 9.13 -9.84
N TYR A 74 11.94 8.38 -8.88
CA TYR A 74 10.87 8.86 -8.01
C TYR A 74 11.01 8.32 -6.59
N LYS A 75 10.42 9.06 -5.65
CA LYS A 75 10.21 8.62 -4.28
C LYS A 75 8.75 8.79 -3.93
N GLY A 76 8.12 7.71 -3.47
CA GLY A 76 6.77 7.70 -2.93
C GLY A 76 6.80 7.38 -1.45
N MET A 77 5.97 8.02 -0.63
CA MET A 77 5.88 7.70 0.80
C MET A 77 4.46 7.86 1.32
N ALA A 78 4.14 7.06 2.34
CA ALA A 78 2.91 7.16 3.12
C ALA A 78 3.21 6.75 4.57
N SER A 79 2.55 7.39 5.54
CA SER A 79 2.75 7.12 6.98
C SER A 79 1.58 6.40 7.63
N ASP A 80 0.40 6.44 7.01
CA ASP A 80 -0.81 5.73 7.46
C ASP A 80 -1.19 4.64 6.46
N CYS A 81 -0.42 3.54 6.49
CA CYS A 81 -0.65 2.36 5.67
C CYS A 81 -1.28 1.21 6.46
N ARG A 82 -2.09 0.41 5.78
CA ARG A 82 -2.59 -0.88 6.28
C ARG A 82 -2.76 -1.89 5.16
N ILE A 83 -2.57 -3.17 5.45
CA ILE A 83 -2.88 -4.23 4.49
C ILE A 83 -4.40 -4.40 4.41
N SER A 84 -5.00 -4.07 3.27
CA SER A 84 -6.44 -4.23 3.04
C SER A 84 -6.76 -5.67 2.64
N GLU A 85 -6.04 -6.21 1.67
CA GLU A 85 -6.29 -7.54 1.11
C GLU A 85 -5.02 -8.39 1.16
N LYS A 86 -5.21 -9.64 1.62
CA LYS A 86 -4.21 -10.70 1.59
C LYS A 86 -4.60 -11.67 0.47
N PRO A 87 -3.65 -12.12 -0.37
CA PRO A 87 -3.96 -13.10 -1.40
C PRO A 87 -4.40 -14.44 -0.79
N PRO A 88 -5.33 -15.18 -1.43
CA PRO A 88 -5.74 -16.49 -0.95
C PRO A 88 -4.57 -17.46 -0.93
N LEU A 89 -4.40 -18.18 0.18
CA LEU A 89 -3.38 -19.23 0.34
C LEU A 89 -3.81 -20.48 -0.43
N ASN A 90 -3.74 -20.43 -1.76
CA ASN A 90 -4.02 -21.59 -2.58
C ASN A 90 -2.75 -22.46 -2.67
N VAL A 91 -2.82 -23.63 -2.05
CA VAL A 91 -1.76 -24.64 -2.11
C VAL A 91 -1.58 -25.08 -3.57
N GLY A 92 -0.40 -24.84 -4.14
CA GLY A 92 -0.04 -25.27 -5.51
C GLY A 92 0.04 -24.16 -6.56
N VAL A 93 -0.25 -22.91 -6.22
CA VAL A 93 -0.14 -21.80 -7.19
C VAL A 93 1.31 -21.34 -7.32
N LYS A 94 1.92 -21.69 -8.45
CA LYS A 94 3.28 -21.28 -8.83
C LYS A 94 3.19 -20.12 -9.82
N GLY A 95 3.22 -18.87 -9.35
CA GLY A 95 3.16 -17.72 -10.24
C GLY A 95 3.34 -16.37 -9.53
N PHE A 96 3.98 -15.45 -10.23
CA PHE A 96 4.27 -14.08 -9.75
C PHE A 96 3.01 -13.19 -9.69
N GLY A 97 1.97 -13.51 -10.47
CA GLY A 97 0.76 -12.69 -10.59
C GLY A 97 -0.45 -13.09 -9.73
N THR A 98 -0.37 -14.20 -9.00
CA THR A 98 -1.55 -14.76 -8.28
C THR A 98 -1.57 -14.42 -6.80
N SER A 99 -0.49 -13.83 -6.28
CA SER A 99 -0.34 -13.44 -4.88
C SER A 99 -0.13 -11.93 -4.79
N VAL A 100 -1.24 -11.20 -4.97
CA VAL A 100 -1.28 -9.75 -4.89
C VAL A 100 -1.63 -9.32 -3.48
N TRP A 101 -0.74 -8.55 -2.86
CA TRP A 101 -0.96 -7.91 -1.57
C TRP A 101 -1.40 -6.47 -1.80
N LYS A 102 -2.56 -6.10 -1.26
CA LYS A 102 -3.08 -4.73 -1.39
C LYS A 102 -2.85 -3.96 -0.09
N ILE A 103 -2.15 -2.84 -0.19
CA ILE A 103 -1.86 -1.92 0.91
C ILE A 103 -2.62 -0.63 0.64
N LEU A 104 -3.50 -0.26 1.56
CA LEU A 104 -4.17 1.04 1.55
C LEU A 104 -3.26 2.08 2.20
N MET A 105 -3.14 3.25 1.58
CA MET A 105 -2.26 4.36 1.98
C MET A 105 -3.10 5.63 2.05
N ALA A 106 -3.28 6.18 3.26
CA ALA A 106 -4.21 7.30 3.46
C ALA A 106 -3.64 8.68 3.11
N ASP A 107 -2.32 8.79 3.06
CA ASP A 107 -1.57 10.05 2.97
C ASP A 107 -0.41 9.94 1.97
N TYR A 108 -0.62 9.16 0.89
CA TYR A 108 0.42 8.91 -0.09
C TYR A 108 0.81 10.18 -0.85
N ILE A 109 2.10 10.44 -0.92
CA ILE A 109 2.71 11.48 -1.73
C ILE A 109 3.78 10.86 -2.63
N GLU A 110 3.93 11.40 -3.85
CA GLU A 110 5.00 11.02 -4.76
C GLU A 110 5.71 12.25 -5.32
N ILE A 111 7.03 12.12 -5.47
CA ILE A 111 7.89 13.18 -5.98
C ILE A 111 8.79 12.57 -7.06
N TYR A 112 8.69 13.11 -8.28
CA TYR A 112 9.62 12.81 -9.36
C TYR A 112 10.92 13.59 -9.15
N LEU A 113 12.02 12.87 -9.06
CA LEU A 113 13.35 13.44 -8.93
C LEU A 113 13.86 13.76 -10.35
N GLY A 114 13.68 15.01 -10.75
CA GLY A 114 14.23 15.51 -12.01
C GLY A 114 15.73 15.22 -12.13
N SER A 115 16.17 14.92 -13.35
CA SER A 115 17.59 14.98 -13.70
C SER A 115 18.00 16.45 -13.59
N ILE A 116 18.73 16.80 -12.53
CA ILE A 116 19.62 17.97 -12.59
C ILE A 116 20.74 17.62 -13.55
#